data_AF-A0A6P8GML1-F1
#
_entry.id   AF-A0A6P8GML1-F1
#
_cell.length_a   1.000
_cell.length_b   1.000
_cell.length_c   1.000
_cell.angle_alpha   90.00
_cell.angle_beta   90.00
_cell.angle_gamma   90.00
#
_symmetry.space_group_name_H-M   'P 1'
#
loop_
_entity.id
_entity.type
_entity.pdbx_description
1 polymer ?
#
loop_
_entity_poly.entity_id
_entity_poly.type
_entity_poly.pdbx_seq_one_letter_code
_entity_poly.pdbx_strand_id
1 'polypeptide(L)'
;MAACADLTTENIRPIISNSSVSQYFIGVTVLAMVPELPEIVNGIQFALQNNISLSLEVGSCIAVQVCMIQIPLLILFNAFYDVGFVLIFSDLHLWASIFSVILVNYIFMDGKSDYFQGSALVMVYLILLASYFFAPSPVGC
;
A
#
# COMPACT_ATOMS: atom_id res chain seq x y z
N MET A 1 -10.83 11.99 -11.62
CA MET A 1 -9.95 10.85 -11.29
C MET A 1 -10.24 9.61 -12.15
N ALA A 2 -11.52 9.29 -12.44
CA ALA A 2 -11.87 8.15 -13.31
C ALA A 2 -11.20 8.16 -14.69
N ALA A 3 -11.21 9.29 -15.41
CA ALA A 3 -10.55 9.39 -16.72
C ALA A 3 -9.02 9.17 -16.65
N CYS A 4 -8.38 9.64 -15.58
CA CYS A 4 -6.94 9.42 -15.37
C CYS A 4 -6.63 7.97 -15.00
N ALA A 5 -7.51 7.31 -14.23
CA ALA A 5 -7.38 5.90 -13.86
C ALA A 5 -7.54 4.99 -15.09
N ASP A 6 -8.49 5.33 -15.97
CA ASP A 6 -8.70 4.62 -17.24
C ASP A 6 -7.45 4.72 -18.13
N LEU A 7 -6.94 5.95 -18.33
CA LEU A 7 -5.72 6.21 -19.10
C LEU A 7 -4.50 5.51 -18.50
N THR A 8 -4.36 5.49 -17.18
CA THR A 8 -3.26 4.80 -16.49
C THR A 8 -3.35 3.28 -16.70
N THR A 9 -4.56 2.71 -16.61
CA THR A 9 -4.79 1.27 -16.80
C THR A 9 -4.54 0.84 -18.26
N GLU A 10 -4.81 1.71 -19.23
CA GLU A 10 -4.48 1.47 -20.64
C GLU A 10 -2.96 1.48 -20.88
N ASN A 11 -2.26 2.47 -20.31
CA ASN A 11 -0.82 2.65 -20.50
C ASN A 11 0.04 1.67 -19.69
N ILE A 12 -0.47 1.05 -18.62
CA ILE A 12 0.34 0.15 -17.78
C ILE A 12 0.53 -1.24 -18.40
N ARG A 13 -0.42 -1.71 -19.21
CA ARG A 13 -0.34 -3.02 -19.90
C ARG A 13 0.91 -3.16 -20.77
N PRO A 14 1.24 -2.22 -21.68
CA PRO A 14 2.46 -2.30 -22.48
C PRO A 14 3.75 -2.13 -21.65
N ILE A 15 3.68 -1.43 -20.52
CA ILE A 15 4.83 -1.26 -19.61
C ILE A 15 5.14 -2.58 -18.91
N ILE A 16 4.12 -3.31 -18.44
CA ILE A 16 4.31 -4.61 -17.78
C ILE A 16 4.83 -5.66 -18.79
N SER A 17 4.40 -5.63 -20.05
CA SER A 17 4.85 -6.61 -21.06
C SER A 17 6.27 -6.35 -21.60
N ASN A 18 6.76 -5.12 -21.56
CA ASN A 18 8.11 -4.76 -22.05
C ASN A 18 9.14 -4.52 -20.93
N SER A 19 8.73 -4.60 -19.67
CA SER A 19 9.59 -4.35 -18.51
C SER A 19 10.08 -5.65 -17.89
N SER A 20 11.33 -5.67 -17.44
CA SER A 20 11.89 -6.75 -16.61
C SER A 20 11.41 -6.70 -15.15
N VAL A 21 10.52 -5.76 -14.81
CA VAL A 21 10.05 -5.52 -13.43
C VAL A 21 8.79 -6.32 -13.15
N SER A 22 8.74 -6.97 -11.99
CA SER A 22 7.61 -7.80 -11.56
C SER A 22 6.29 -7.00 -11.48
N GLN A 23 5.20 -7.59 -11.98
CA GLN A 23 3.85 -7.00 -11.90
C GLN A 23 3.43 -6.75 -10.44
N TYR A 24 3.88 -7.58 -9.51
CA TYR A 24 3.64 -7.37 -8.07
C TYR A 24 4.30 -6.10 -7.54
N PHE A 25 5.51 -5.79 -7.99
CA PHE A 25 6.20 -4.57 -7.59
C PHE A 25 5.46 -3.32 -8.08
N ILE A 26 5.08 -3.30 -9.36
CA ILE A 26 4.34 -2.16 -9.92
C ILE A 26 2.98 -1.99 -9.24
N GLY A 27 2.27 -3.08 -8.98
CA GLY A 27 0.99 -3.07 -8.30
C GLY A 27 1.08 -2.55 -6.86
N VAL A 28 1.97 -3.12 -6.04
CA VAL A 28 2.09 -2.79 -4.62
C VAL A 28 2.76 -1.45 -4.37
N THR A 29 3.71 -1.04 -5.22
CA THR A 29 4.45 0.21 -4.99
C THR A 29 3.82 1.36 -5.74
N VAL A 30 3.65 1.26 -7.05
CA VAL A 30 3.24 2.42 -7.86
C VAL A 30 1.73 2.60 -7.81
N LEU A 31 0.97 1.55 -8.12
CA LEU A 31 -0.49 1.66 -8.19
C LEU A 31 -1.14 1.88 -6.82
N ALA A 32 -0.64 1.23 -5.77
CA ALA A 32 -1.18 1.40 -4.43
C ALA A 32 -0.79 2.74 -3.79
N MET A 33 0.38 3.32 -4.12
CA MET A 33 0.82 4.57 -3.48
C MET A 33 0.14 5.81 -4.06
N VAL A 34 -0.05 5.87 -5.39
CA VAL A 34 -0.61 7.04 -6.09
C VAL A 34 -1.92 7.58 -5.49
N PRO A 35 -2.96 6.76 -5.19
CA PRO A 35 -4.20 7.28 -4.61
C PRO A 35 -4.01 7.85 -3.20
N GLU A 36 -3.06 7.31 -2.44
CA GLU A 36 -2.81 7.65 -1.04
C GLU A 36 -1.84 8.86 -0.89
N LEU A 37 -1.14 9.24 -1.96
CA LEU A 37 -0.15 10.33 -1.95
C LEU A 37 -0.66 11.64 -1.33
N PRO A 38 -1.86 12.15 -1.67
CA PRO A 38 -2.35 13.41 -1.11
C PRO A 38 -2.49 13.35 0.42
N GLU A 39 -2.92 12.20 0.95
CA GLU A 39 -3.14 12.01 2.39
C GLU A 39 -1.81 11.79 3.12
N ILE A 40 -0.86 11.09 2.51
CA ILE A 40 0.52 10.99 3.00
C ILE A 40 1.17 12.39 3.10
N VAL A 41 1.03 13.22 2.07
CA VAL A 41 1.58 14.59 2.06
C VAL A 41 0.93 15.45 3.14
N ASN A 42 -0.40 15.35 3.31
CA ASN A 42 -1.10 16.04 4.39
C ASN A 42 -0.63 15.57 5.78
N GLY A 43 -0.44 14.26 5.96
CA GLY A 43 0.12 13.70 7.19
C GLY A 43 1.50 14.28 7.52
N ILE A 44 2.41 14.31 6.54
CA ILE A 44 3.74 14.92 6.69
C ILE A 44 3.62 16.41 7.04
N GLN A 45 2.68 17.13 6.43
CA GLN A 45 2.48 18.55 6.73
C GLN A 45 2.01 18.77 8.18
N PHE A 46 1.11 17.92 8.70
CA PHE A 46 0.72 17.97 10.11
C PHE A 46 1.88 17.64 11.05
N ALA A 47 2.74 16.69 10.67
CA ALA A 47 3.94 16.38 11.44
C ALA A 47 4.92 17.57 11.49
N LEU A 48 5.12 18.28 10.37
CA LEU A 48 5.95 19.49 10.30
C LEU A 48 5.37 20.65 11.12
N GLN A 49 4.04 20.69 11.31
CA GLN A 49 3.36 21.65 12.18
C GLN A 49 3.42 21.27 13.68
N ASN A 50 4.27 20.32 14.07
CA ASN A 50 4.36 19.76 15.43
C ASN A 50 3.07 19.08 15.91
N ASN A 51 2.17 18.69 15.01
CA ASN A 51 0.96 17.95 15.35
C ASN A 51 1.10 16.47 14.98
N ILE A 52 1.98 15.78 15.72
CA ILE A 52 2.31 14.37 15.47
C ILE A 52 1.11 13.46 15.70
N SER A 53 0.29 13.72 16.72
CA SER A 53 -0.91 12.93 17.01
C SER A 53 -1.87 12.89 15.82
N LEU A 54 -2.09 14.04 15.18
CA LEU A 54 -2.95 14.13 14.00
C LEU A 54 -2.35 13.40 12.79
N SER A 55 -1.03 13.52 12.59
CA SER A 55 -0.34 12.77 11.52
C SER A 55 -0.46 11.26 11.70
N LEU A 56 -0.37 10.76 12.94
CA LEU A 56 -0.51 9.34 13.24
C LEU A 56 -1.96 8.86 13.06
N GLU A 57 -2.93 9.69 13.44
CA GLU A 57 -4.35 9.41 13.25
C GLU A 57 -4.71 9.29 11.76
N VAL A 58 -4.23 10.22 10.92
CA VAL A 58 -4.41 10.15 9.47
C VAL A 58 -3.83 8.85 8.91
N GLY A 59 -2.59 8.51 9.26
CA GLY A 59 -1.95 7.28 8.77
C GLY A 59 -2.67 5.99 9.18
N SER A 60 -3.17 5.92 10.42
CA SER A 60 -3.93 4.77 10.91
C SER A 60 -5.30 4.66 10.22
N CYS A 61 -5.97 5.80 10.01
CA CYS A 61 -7.27 5.86 9.34
C CYS A 61 -7.20 5.32 7.91
N ILE A 62 -6.17 5.69 7.14
CA ILE A 62 -5.94 5.20 5.77
C ILE A 62 -5.90 3.67 5.73
N ALA A 63 -5.08 3.05 6.58
CA ALA A 63 -4.94 1.60 6.62
C ALA A 63 -6.27 0.90 6.96
N VAL A 64 -7.03 1.46 7.90
CA VAL A 64 -8.34 0.92 8.29
C VAL A 64 -9.37 1.12 7.18
N GLN A 65 -9.38 2.26 6.49
CA GLN A 65 -10.30 2.56 5.39
C GLN A 65 -10.11 1.59 4.22
N VAL A 66 -8.86 1.33 3.83
CA VAL A 66 -8.56 0.34 2.78
C VAL A 66 -9.04 -1.05 3.19
N CYS A 67 -8.72 -1.49 4.42
CA CYS A 67 -9.03 -2.84 4.90
C CYS A 67 -10.52 -3.08 5.18
N MET A 68 -11.20 -2.14 5.84
CA MET A 68 -12.57 -2.31 6.33
C MET A 68 -13.63 -1.79 5.36
N ILE A 69 -13.29 -0.89 4.45
CA ILE A 69 -14.27 -0.28 3.53
C ILE A 69 -13.96 -0.67 2.10
N GLN A 70 -12.75 -0.39 1.61
CA GLN A 70 -12.44 -0.53 0.18
C GLN A 70 -12.43 -1.98 -0.29
N ILE A 71 -11.76 -2.89 0.42
CA ILE A 71 -11.73 -4.31 0.07
C ILE A 71 -13.13 -4.95 0.13
N PRO A 72 -13.93 -4.79 1.20
CA PRO A 72 -15.28 -5.36 1.26
C PRO A 72 -16.22 -4.80 0.18
N LEU A 73 -16.13 -3.50 -0.12
CA LEU A 73 -16.93 -2.89 -1.18
C LEU A 73 -16.58 -3.47 -2.55
N LEU A 74 -15.31 -3.75 -2.81
CA LEU A 74 -14.86 -4.38 -4.05
C LEU A 74 -15.39 -5.83 -4.19
N ILE A 75 -15.38 -6.59 -3.09
CA ILE A 75 -15.94 -7.96 -3.05
C ILE A 75 -17.46 -7.92 -3.26
N LEU A 76 -18.15 -6.97 -2.62
CA LEU A 76 -19.59 -6.80 -2.80
C LEU A 76 -19.91 -6.43 -4.25
N PHE A 77 -19.14 -5.53 -4.86
CA PHE A 77 -19.32 -5.17 -6.27
C PHE A 77 -19.09 -6.37 -7.19
N ASN A 78 -18.06 -7.18 -6.91
CA ASN A 78 -17.80 -8.41 -7.66
C ASN A 78 -18.96 -9.42 -7.56
N ALA A 79 -19.70 -9.44 -6.46
CA ALA A 79 -20.86 -10.30 -6.30
C ALA A 79 -22.06 -9.87 -7.17
N PHE A 80 -22.19 -8.58 -7.49
CA PHE A 80 -23.25 -8.07 -8.38
C PHE A 80 -22.83 -8.03 -9.85
N TYR A 81 -21.56 -7.78 -10.13
CA TYR A 81 -20.99 -7.70 -11.47
C TYR A 81 -19.64 -8.43 -11.46
N ASP A 82 -19.54 -9.53 -12.21
CA ASP A 82 -18.33 -10.36 -12.22
C ASP A 82 -17.15 -9.62 -12.85
N VAL A 83 -16.37 -8.96 -11.99
CA VAL A 83 -15.11 -8.29 -12.32
C VAL A 83 -13.90 -9.20 -12.08
N GLY A 84 -14.12 -10.46 -11.67
CA GLY A 84 -13.07 -11.44 -11.43
C GLY A 84 -12.17 -11.13 -10.23
N PHE A 85 -12.61 -10.26 -9.30
CA PHE A 85 -11.81 -9.95 -8.11
C PHE A 85 -11.96 -11.03 -7.03
N VAL A 86 -10.87 -11.72 -6.73
CA VAL A 86 -10.82 -12.68 -5.61
C VAL A 86 -9.78 -12.20 -4.60
N LEU A 87 -10.14 -12.24 -3.32
CA LEU A 87 -9.24 -11.90 -2.22
C LEU A 87 -8.25 -13.06 -1.94
N ILE A 88 -7.41 -13.39 -2.92
CA ILE A 88 -6.33 -14.37 -2.79
C ILE A 88 -5.01 -13.60 -2.75
N PHE A 89 -4.38 -13.59 -1.58
CA PHE A 89 -3.03 -13.07 -1.41
C PHE A 89 -2.01 -14.17 -1.67
N SER A 90 -0.96 -13.87 -2.43
CA SER A 90 0.24 -14.71 -2.47
C SER A 90 0.90 -14.74 -1.08
N ASP A 91 1.60 -15.83 -0.75
CA ASP A 91 2.25 -16.03 0.55
C ASP A 91 3.12 -14.84 0.95
N LEU A 92 3.84 -14.25 -0.01
CA LEU A 92 4.69 -13.09 0.23
C LEU A 92 3.89 -11.85 0.67
N HIS A 93 2.75 -11.57 0.03
CA HIS A 93 1.89 -10.45 0.41
C HIS A 93 1.24 -10.66 1.78
N LEU A 94 0.84 -11.90 2.08
CA LEU A 94 0.24 -12.25 3.36
C LEU A 94 1.22 -12.01 4.51
N TRP A 95 2.43 -12.59 4.42
CA TRP A 95 3.45 -12.44 5.46
C TRP A 95 3.94 -11.00 5.60
N ALA A 96 4.14 -10.29 4.48
CA ALA A 96 4.53 -8.88 4.52
C ALA A 96 3.49 -8.00 5.21
N SER A 97 2.20 -8.22 4.95
CA SER A 97 1.10 -7.47 5.57
C SER A 97 1.03 -7.74 7.08
N ILE A 98 1.04 -9.01 7.50
CA ILE A 98 1.01 -9.38 8.93
C ILE A 98 2.20 -8.77 9.67
N PHE A 99 3.41 -8.89 9.11
CA PHE A 99 4.61 -8.31 9.70
C PHE A 99 4.51 -6.79 9.82
N SER A 100 4.03 -6.10 8.79
CA SER A 100 3.85 -4.65 8.80
C SER A 100 2.87 -4.20 9.89
N VAL A 101 1.74 -4.89 10.04
CA VAL A 101 0.73 -4.54 11.07
C VAL A 101 1.30 -4.70 12.47
N ILE A 102 2.02 -5.80 12.74
CA ILE A 102 2.64 -6.04 14.05
C ILE A 102 3.69 -4.97 14.35
N LEU A 103 4.56 -4.66 13.38
CA LEU A 103 5.64 -3.70 13.57
C LEU A 103 5.12 -2.28 13.83
N VAL A 104 4.11 -1.86 13.06
CA VAL A 104 3.47 -0.55 13.22
C VAL A 104 2.76 -0.45 14.57
N ASN A 105 2.02 -1.48 14.99
CA ASN A 105 1.37 -1.51 16.32
C ASN A 105 2.40 -1.47 17.45
N TYR A 106 3.50 -2.19 17.32
CA TYR A 106 4.56 -2.21 18.32
C TYR A 106 5.19 -0.82 18.51
N ILE A 107 5.49 -0.12 17.42
CA ILE A 107 6.08 1.22 17.48
C ILE A 107 5.10 2.26 18.02
N PHE A 108 3.80 2.12 17.72
CA PHE A 108 2.78 3.01 18.26
C PHE A 108 2.43 2.76 19.74
N MET A 109 2.82 1.61 20.30
CA MET A 109 2.46 1.24 21.68
C MET A 109 3.06 2.19 22.73
N ASP A 110 4.20 2.81 22.42
CA ASP A 110 4.87 3.77 23.31
C ASP A 110 4.21 5.17 23.29
N GLY A 111 3.27 5.44 22.37
CA GLY A 111 2.50 6.69 22.30
C GLY A 111 3.33 7.94 21.99
N LYS A 112 4.63 7.79 21.74
CA LYS A 112 5.58 8.83 21.34
C LYS A 112 6.21 8.42 20.02
N SER A 113 6.50 9.41 19.17
CA SER A 113 7.16 9.18 17.89
C SER A 113 8.49 9.90 17.88
N ASP A 114 9.57 9.13 17.86
CA ASP A 114 10.94 9.64 17.75
C ASP A 114 11.45 9.55 16.31
N TYR A 115 12.38 10.43 15.93
CA TYR A 115 13.02 10.40 14.61
C TYR A 115 13.63 9.02 14.30
N PHE A 116 14.18 8.36 15.32
CA PHE A 116 14.75 7.02 15.19
C PHE A 116 13.68 5.97 14.83
N GLN A 117 12.53 5.98 15.50
CA GLN A 117 11.41 5.07 15.21
C GLN A 117 10.87 5.30 13.79
N GLY A 118 10.73 6.56 13.38
CA GLY A 118 10.32 6.91 12.02
C GLY A 118 11.31 6.42 10.96
N SER A 119 12.61 6.62 11.19
CA SER A 119 13.67 6.16 10.28
C SER A 119 13.70 4.63 10.16
N ALA A 120 13.42 3.91 11.26
CA ALA A 120 13.33 2.45 11.26
C ALA A 120 12.15 1.95 10.40
N LEU A 121 10.98 2.62 10.49
CA LEU A 121 9.81 2.31 9.65
C LEU A 121 10.12 2.46 8.16
N VAL A 122 10.77 3.57 7.79
CA VAL A 122 11.18 3.84 6.41
C VAL A 122 12.16 2.78 5.93
N MET A 123 13.11 2.37 6.78
CA MET A 123 14.09 1.35 6.40
C MET A 123 13.44 -0.03 6.20
N VAL A 124 12.49 -0.40 7.04
CA VAL A 124 11.69 -1.64 6.85
C VAL A 124 10.89 -1.57 5.56
N TYR A 125 10.27 -0.43 5.25
CA TYR A 125 9.56 -0.24 3.98
C TYR A 125 10.48 -0.42 2.77
N LEU A 126 11.71 0.11 2.81
CA LEU A 126 12.69 -0.08 1.75
C LEU A 126 13.13 -1.55 1.59
N ILE A 127 13.28 -2.29 2.70
CA ILE A 127 13.59 -3.72 2.68
C ILE A 127 12.45 -4.53 2.04
N LEU A 128 11.19 -4.21 2.39
CA LEU A 128 10.02 -4.81 1.75
C LEU A 128 9.95 -4.47 0.26
N LEU A 129 10.25 -3.23 -0.10
CA LEU A 129 10.27 -2.79 -1.49
C LEU A 129 11.35 -3.54 -2.30
N ALA A 130 12.53 -3.74 -1.71
CA ALA A 130 13.57 -4.57 -2.31
C ALA A 130 13.14 -6.04 -2.43
N SER A 131 12.44 -6.61 -1.43
CA SER A 131 11.96 -7.99 -1.51
C SER A 131 10.93 -8.17 -2.63
N TYR A 132 10.04 -7.20 -2.84
CA TYR A 132 9.10 -7.20 -3.98
C TYR A 132 9.80 -7.03 -5.34
N PHE A 133 10.90 -6.28 -5.38
CA PHE A 133 11.67 -6.08 -6.62
C PHE A 133 12.40 -7.36 -7.04
N PHE A 134 12.97 -8.11 -6.09
CA PHE A 134 13.65 -9.38 -6.36
C PHE A 134 12.73 -10.60 -6.36
N ALA A 135 11.48 -10.47 -5.92
CA ALA A 135 10.51 -11.56 -5.92
C ALA A 135 10.24 -12.01 -7.37
N PRO A 136 10.46 -13.30 -7.71
CA PRO A 136 10.15 -13.80 -9.03
C PRO A 136 8.64 -13.67 -9.28
N SER A 137 8.27 -13.08 -10.41
CA SER A 137 6.89 -13.08 -10.87
C SER A 137 6.42 -14.53 -11.04
N PRO A 138 5.27 -14.94 -10.47
CA PRO A 138 4.77 -16.28 -10.65
C PRO A 138 4.55 -16.54 -12.14
N VAL A 139 5.12 -17.65 -12.60
CA VAL A 139 4.85 -18.23 -13.90
C VAL A 139 3.44 -18.83 -13.87
N GLY A 140 2.43 -18.00 -14.14
CA GLY A 140 1.05 -18.45 -14.28
C GLY A 140 0.03 -17.51 -13.68
N CYS A 141 -0.40 -16.53 -14.47
CA CYS A 141 -1.79 -16.12 -14.59
C CYS A 141 -2.05 -15.91 -16.09
#